data_AF-A0A0Q4ESL7-F1
#
_entry.id   AF-A0A0Q4ESL7-F1
#
_cell.length_a   1.000
_cell.length_b   1.000
_cell.length_c   1.000
_cell.angle_alpha   90.00
_cell.angle_beta   90.00
_cell.angle_gamma   90.00
#
_symmetry.space_group_name_H-M   'P 1'
#
loop_
_entity.id
_entity.type
_entity.pdbx_description
1 polymer ?
#
loop_
_entity_poly.entity_id
_entity_poly.type
_entity_poly.pdbx_seq_one_letter_code
_entity_poly.pdbx_strand_id
1 'polypeptide(L)'
;MTGLLGGWSKYVVTDVTEAASGNGERMAFVYDRRGVAFGGLAGEIVLPPEKVDTEVLQFARTPFVCGFKAGLAPIDLCTVHIYYGEGVPLDSLKLEEIR
;
A
#
# COMPACT_ATOMS: atom_id res chain seq x y z
N MET A 1 25.33 10.68 -5.22
CA MET A 1 24.46 10.76 -6.41
C MET A 1 23.21 11.55 -6.02
N THR A 2 22.93 12.65 -6.71
CA THR A 2 21.74 13.47 -6.48
C THR A 2 20.70 13.07 -7.51
N GLY A 3 19.64 12.36 -7.10
CA GLY A 3 18.56 11.97 -8.00
C GLY A 3 17.65 13.16 -8.37
N LEU A 4 16.69 12.93 -9.27
CA LEU A 4 15.71 13.94 -9.74
C LEU A 4 14.99 14.70 -8.60
N LEU A 5 14.77 14.03 -7.47
CA LEU A 5 14.07 14.58 -6.29
C LEU A 5 15.00 15.18 -5.23
N GLY A 6 16.32 15.15 -5.46
CA GLY A 6 17.36 15.55 -4.50
C GLY A 6 17.93 14.38 -3.69
N GLY A 7 19.11 14.58 -3.10
CA GLY A 7 19.82 13.54 -2.32
C GLY A 7 19.20 13.24 -0.94
N TRP A 8 18.22 14.04 -0.53
CA TRP A 8 17.46 13.88 0.72
C TRP A 8 16.24 12.99 0.57
N SER A 9 15.74 12.78 -0.65
CA SER A 9 14.58 11.92 -0.86
C SER A 9 14.89 10.47 -0.53
N LYS A 10 13.99 9.86 0.21
CA LYS A 10 13.99 8.44 0.55
C LYS A 10 12.64 7.86 0.17
N TYR A 11 12.59 6.54 0.01
CA TYR A 11 11.38 5.83 -0.33
C TYR A 11 11.33 4.48 0.38
N VAL A 12 10.11 3.96 0.54
CA VAL A 12 9.81 2.57 0.86
C VAL A 12 8.81 2.09 -0.19
N VAL A 13 9.02 0.89 -0.72
CA VAL A 13 8.25 0.36 -1.86
C VAL A 13 7.97 -1.12 -1.66
N THR A 14 6.80 -1.59 -2.07
CA THR A 14 6.45 -3.01 -2.10
C THR A 14 7.10 -3.72 -3.27
N ASP A 15 7.09 -5.06 -3.26
CA ASP A 15 7.25 -5.80 -4.51
C ASP A 15 5.93 -5.80 -5.32
N VAL A 16 5.96 -6.45 -6.48
CA VAL A 16 4.76 -6.73 -7.27
C VAL A 16 4.01 -7.92 -6.69
N THR A 17 2.69 -7.83 -6.74
CA THR A 17 1.83 -8.99 -6.55
C THR A 17 1.99 -9.94 -7.74
N GLU A 18 2.23 -11.23 -7.48
CA GLU A 18 2.43 -12.24 -8.54
C GLU A 18 1.16 -12.53 -9.35
N ALA A 19 -0.01 -12.40 -8.73
CA ALA A 19 -1.29 -12.63 -9.38
C ALA A 19 -1.53 -11.62 -10.52
N ALA A 20 -2.12 -12.09 -11.62
CA ALA A 20 -2.44 -11.26 -12.80
C ALA A 20 -3.29 -10.03 -12.43
N SER A 21 -4.15 -10.18 -11.42
CA SER A 21 -4.94 -9.06 -10.90
C SER A 21 -4.03 -7.89 -10.54
N GLY A 22 -2.89 -8.13 -9.90
CA GLY A 22 -1.89 -7.16 -9.41
C GLY A 22 -1.29 -6.21 -10.46
N ASN A 23 -1.46 -6.50 -11.75
CA ASN A 23 -1.06 -5.65 -12.87
C ASN A 23 0.44 -5.23 -12.87
N GLY A 24 1.30 -5.98 -12.18
CA GLY A 24 2.72 -5.61 -12.02
C GLY A 24 2.94 -4.27 -11.31
N GLU A 25 1.96 -3.81 -10.53
CA GLU A 25 2.01 -2.54 -9.83
C GLU A 25 2.77 -2.66 -8.49
N ARG A 26 3.33 -1.53 -8.04
CA ARG A 26 3.95 -1.38 -6.72
C ARG A 26 3.36 -0.17 -6.02
N MET A 27 3.31 -0.23 -4.70
CA MET A 27 2.96 0.92 -3.88
C MET A 27 4.22 1.48 -3.23
N ALA A 28 4.31 2.81 -3.16
CA ALA A 28 5.48 3.48 -2.63
C ALA A 28 5.10 4.71 -1.81
N PHE A 29 5.84 4.93 -0.72
CA PHE A 29 5.89 6.21 -0.04
C PHE A 29 7.24 6.86 -0.32
N VAL A 30 7.22 8.08 -0.86
CA VAL A 30 8.40 8.90 -1.07
C VAL A 30 8.35 10.07 -0.09
N TYR A 31 9.44 10.31 0.63
CA TYR A 31 9.48 11.31 1.69
C TYR A 31 10.82 12.07 1.73
N ASP A 32 10.76 13.29 2.26
CA ASP A 32 11.92 14.14 2.48
C ASP A 32 12.52 13.88 3.87
N ARG A 33 13.73 13.31 3.91
CA ARG A 33 14.40 12.97 5.19
C ARG A 33 14.77 14.17 6.06
N ARG A 34 14.65 15.40 5.55
CA ARG A 34 14.92 16.63 6.32
C ARG A 34 13.81 16.93 7.32
N GLY A 35 12.58 16.47 7.05
CA GLY A 35 11.43 16.68 7.93
C GLY A 35 10.79 15.39 8.45
N VAL A 36 11.04 14.25 7.79
CA VAL A 36 10.41 12.97 8.10
C VAL A 36 11.45 11.88 8.29
N ALA A 37 11.34 11.13 9.39
CA ALA A 37 12.10 9.91 9.61
C ALA A 37 11.20 8.69 9.38
N PHE A 38 11.75 7.62 8.81
CA PHE A 38 11.07 6.33 8.76
C PHE A 38 11.07 5.69 10.15
N GLY A 39 9.91 5.24 10.60
CA GLY A 39 9.69 4.69 11.93
C GLY A 39 10.08 3.21 12.08
N GLY A 40 10.47 2.55 10.99
CA GLY A 40 10.85 1.13 10.98
C GLY A 40 9.69 0.16 10.69
N LEU A 41 8.45 0.63 10.79
CA LEU A 41 7.27 -0.12 10.38
C LEU A 41 7.11 -0.05 8.86
N ALA A 42 7.19 -1.20 8.19
CA ALA A 42 6.70 -1.40 6.83
C ALA A 42 6.09 -2.80 6.74
N GLY A 43 4.87 -2.90 6.25
CA GLY A 43 4.18 -4.18 6.18
C GLY A 43 2.95 -4.12 5.30
N GLU A 44 2.45 -5.30 4.97
CA GLU A 44 1.24 -5.49 4.20
C GLU A 44 0.14 -6.02 5.11
N ILE A 45 -1.10 -5.56 4.90
CA ILE A 45 -2.26 -5.97 5.69
C ILE A 45 -2.97 -7.10 4.94
N VAL A 46 -2.76 -8.33 5.40
CA VAL A 46 -3.42 -9.53 4.88
C VAL A 46 -4.59 -9.95 5.77
N LEU A 47 -5.64 -10.51 5.16
CA LEU A 47 -6.75 -11.13 5.88
C LEU A 47 -6.47 -12.63 5.97
N PRO A 48 -6.07 -13.17 7.14
CA PRO A 48 -5.71 -14.57 7.25
C PRO A 48 -6.95 -15.45 7.13
N PRO A 49 -6.95 -16.45 6.22
CA PRO A 49 -8.14 -17.24 5.91
C PRO A 49 -8.69 -18.01 7.10
N GLU A 50 -7.83 -18.39 8.06
CA GLU A 50 -8.22 -19.09 9.30
C GLU A 50 -9.00 -18.21 10.29
N LYS A 51 -8.99 -16.89 10.11
CA LYS A 51 -9.66 -15.93 11.00
C LYS A 51 -10.92 -15.34 10.39
N VAL A 52 -11.40 -15.90 9.27
CA VAL A 52 -12.65 -15.47 8.66
C VAL A 52 -13.59 -16.64 8.46
N ASP A 53 -14.83 -16.48 8.93
CA ASP A 53 -15.87 -17.53 8.87
C ASP A 53 -16.35 -17.81 7.44
N THR A 54 -15.94 -16.97 6.47
CA THR A 54 -16.28 -17.08 5.04
C THR A 54 -15.05 -16.85 4.20
N GLU A 55 -15.02 -17.37 2.96
CA GLU A 55 -14.02 -16.92 1.98
C GLU A 55 -14.13 -15.40 1.82
N VAL A 56 -13.03 -14.68 2.05
CA VAL A 56 -12.93 -13.25 1.81
C VAL A 56 -12.02 -13.03 0.63
N LEU A 57 -12.51 -12.23 -0.32
CA LEU A 57 -11.73 -11.76 -1.44
C LEU A 57 -10.47 -11.07 -0.90
N GLN A 58 -9.30 -11.61 -1.24
CA GLN A 58 -8.05 -10.92 -0.96
C GLN A 58 -7.94 -9.71 -1.88
N PHE A 59 -7.40 -8.62 -1.33
CA PHE A 59 -7.12 -7.44 -2.13
C PHE A 59 -6.26 -7.82 -3.31
N ALA A 60 -6.60 -7.21 -4.43
CA ALA A 60 -5.92 -7.46 -5.67
C ALA A 60 -4.48 -6.87 -5.60
N ARG A 61 -4.24 -5.88 -4.73
CA ARG A 61 -2.93 -5.46 -4.19
C ARG A 61 -3.06 -5.32 -2.68
N THR A 62 -2.32 -6.12 -1.91
CA THR A 62 -2.38 -6.11 -0.45
C THR A 62 -2.10 -4.71 0.10
N PRO A 63 -2.97 -4.10 0.91
CA PRO A 63 -2.76 -2.74 1.43
C PRO A 63 -1.41 -2.60 2.12
N PHE A 64 -0.71 -1.50 1.84
CA PHE A 64 0.65 -1.28 2.32
C PHE A 64 0.68 -0.18 3.38
N VAL A 65 1.21 -0.51 4.55
CA VAL A 65 1.33 0.41 5.69
C VAL A 65 2.80 0.70 6.00
N CYS A 66 3.11 1.97 6.24
CA CYS A 66 4.42 2.42 6.70
C CYS A 66 4.29 3.41 7.86
N GLY A 67 5.16 3.27 8.86
CA GLY A 67 5.26 4.19 9.98
C GLY A 67 6.34 5.25 9.75
N PHE A 68 6.02 6.48 10.13
CA PHE A 68 6.87 7.66 9.98
C PHE A 68 6.84 8.51 11.26
N LYS A 69 7.83 9.40 11.37
CA LYS A 69 7.87 10.43 12.42
C LYS A 69 8.19 11.78 11.81
N ALA A 70 7.32 12.75 12.02
CA ALA A 70 7.51 14.15 11.64
C ALA A 70 7.64 14.99 12.92
N GLY A 71 8.88 15.31 13.31
CA GLY A 71 9.15 15.98 14.59
C GLY A 71 8.70 15.13 15.78
N LEU A 72 7.69 15.60 16.52
CA LEU A 72 7.11 14.88 17.67
C LEU A 72 5.90 14.00 17.29
N ALA A 73 5.42 14.08 16.05
CA ALA A 73 4.24 13.34 15.61
C ALA A 73 4.64 11.98 14.98
N PRO A 74 4.33 10.84 15.62
CA PRO A 74 4.30 9.55 14.94
C PRO A 74 3.07 9.48 14.02
N ILE A 75 3.25 8.94 12.81
CA ILE A 75 2.21 8.84 11.78
C ILE A 75 2.34 7.50 11.08
N ASP A 76 1.28 6.71 11.07
CA ASP A 76 1.17 5.52 10.22
C ASP A 76 0.30 5.84 9.01
N LEU A 77 0.81 5.57 7.82
CA LEU A 77 0.11 5.78 6.57
C LEU A 77 -0.16 4.42 5.92
N CYS A 78 -1.42 4.17 5.60
CA CYS A 78 -1.84 3.01 4.82
C CYS A 78 -2.31 3.47 3.45
N THR A 79 -1.83 2.81 2.40
CA THR A 79 -2.28 3.03 1.02
C THR A 79 -2.92 1.76 0.48
N VAL A 80 -4.00 1.95 -0.27
CA VAL A 80 -4.72 0.89 -0.96
C VAL A 80 -4.94 1.29 -2.41
N HIS A 81 -4.76 0.35 -3.32
CA HIS A 81 -5.09 0.50 -4.72
C HIS A 81 -6.23 -0.46 -5.07
N ILE A 82 -7.45 0.04 -5.00
CA ILE A 82 -8.68 -0.74 -5.21
C ILE A 82 -8.81 -1.11 -6.68
N TYR A 83 -9.23 -2.34 -6.94
CA TYR A 83 -9.55 -2.86 -8.26
C TYR A 83 -10.49 -1.92 -9.00
N TYR A 84 -10.07 -1.50 -10.19
CA TYR A 84 -10.84 -0.58 -11.01
C TYR A 84 -11.98 -1.29 -11.75
N GLY A 85 -11.73 -2.51 -12.26
CA GLY A 85 -12.64 -3.26 -13.13
C GLY A 85 -12.66 -2.76 -14.57
N GLU A 86 -13.73 -3.05 -15.30
CA GLU A 86 -13.91 -2.67 -16.71
C GLU A 86 -14.54 -1.28 -16.89
N GLY A 87 -14.39 -0.40 -15.89
CA GLY A 87 -15.00 0.95 -15.91
C GLY A 87 -16.53 0.96 -15.83
N VAL A 88 -17.15 -0.17 -15.49
CA VAL A 88 -18.60 -0.27 -15.28
C VAL A 88 -18.98 0.22 -13.88
N PRO A 89 -20.06 1.00 -13.71
CA PRO A 89 -20.57 1.34 -12.39
C PRO A 89 -20.95 0.09 -11.60
N LEU A 90 -20.67 0.10 -10.28
CA LEU A 90 -21.04 -0.99 -9.36
C LEU A 90 -20.51 -2.37 -9.77
N ASP A 91 -19.29 -2.42 -10.32
CA ASP A 91 -18.58 -3.68 -10.55
C ASP A 91 -18.54 -4.52 -9.26
N SER A 92 -18.98 -5.79 -9.37
CA SER A 92 -19.17 -6.66 -8.21
C SER A 92 -17.87 -6.97 -7.49
N LEU A 93 -16.76 -7.17 -8.22
CA LEU A 93 -15.46 -7.47 -7.64
C LEU A 93 -14.90 -6.24 -6.91
N LYS A 94 -15.07 -5.07 -7.50
CA LYS A 94 -14.72 -3.80 -6.85
C LYS A 94 -15.51 -3.58 -5.56
N LEU A 95 -16.81 -3.89 -5.57
CA LEU A 95 -17.66 -3.77 -4.39
C LEU A 95 -17.29 -4.76 -3.30
N GLU A 96 -16.89 -5.98 -3.67
CA GLU A 96 -16.40 -6.99 -2.72
C GLU A 96 -15.08 -6.57 -2.06
N GLU A 97 -14.18 -5.91 -2.79
CA GLU A 97 -12.89 -5.48 -2.25
C GLU A 97 -13.01 -4.29 -1.27
N ILE A 98 -14.07 -3.48 -1.33
CA ILE A 98 -14.29 -2.33 -0.43
C ILE A 98 -15.25 -2.63 0.74
N ARG A 99 -15.79 -3.84 0.81
CA ARG A 99 -16.83 -4.21 1.79
C ARG A 99 -16.26 -4.42 3.19
#